data_AF-A0A1A8PI47-F1
#
_entry.id   AF-A0A1A8PI47-F1
#
_cell.length_a   1.000
_cell.length_b   1.000
_cell.length_c   1.000
_cell.angle_alpha   90.00
_cell.angle_beta   90.00
_cell.angle_gamma   90.00
#
_symmetry.space_group_name_H-M   'P 1'
#
loop_
_entity.id
_entity.type
_entity.pdbx_description
1 polymer ?
#
loop_
_entity_poly.entity_id
_entity_poly.type
_entity_poly.pdbx_seq_one_letter_code
_entity_poly.pdbx_strand_id
1 'polypeptide(L)'
;MSPSFLNSWPSGRIGLVCGLRLLVLSPLLTSGRPSNCSHPLVPEHGGFRCSPSPCRGFPPKSFIRFFCEPGYHISSKEPNSKCRHGKWFPPIPACIKDGPNMRSSE
;
A
#
# COMPACT_ATOMS: atom_id res chain seq x y z
N MET A 1 20.70 -38.42 -69.90
CA MET A 1 20.79 -37.10 -69.27
C MET A 1 19.51 -36.84 -68.49
N SER A 2 19.60 -36.87 -67.16
CA SER A 2 18.55 -36.46 -66.23
C SER A 2 18.46 -34.93 -66.18
N PRO A 3 17.26 -34.36 -65.97
CA PRO A 3 17.13 -33.11 -65.24
C PRO A 3 16.53 -33.37 -63.86
N SER A 4 17.09 -32.63 -62.91
CA SER A 4 16.96 -32.81 -61.46
C SER A 4 15.71 -32.18 -60.89
N PHE A 5 15.27 -32.79 -59.79
CA PHE A 5 14.26 -32.37 -58.81
C PHE A 5 14.31 -30.87 -58.43
N LEU A 6 13.14 -30.24 -58.28
CA LEU A 6 12.57 -29.95 -56.95
C LEU A 6 11.12 -29.44 -57.10
N ASN A 7 10.16 -30.25 -56.65
CA ASN A 7 8.77 -29.83 -56.50
C ASN A 7 8.70 -28.72 -55.45
N SER A 8 8.24 -27.54 -55.87
CA SER A 8 7.99 -26.41 -54.98
C SER A 8 6.70 -26.66 -54.21
N TRP A 9 6.85 -27.05 -52.94
CA TRP A 9 5.76 -27.20 -52.01
C TRP A 9 5.79 -26.04 -51.02
N PRO A 10 4.90 -25.04 -51.12
CA PRO A 10 4.45 -24.32 -49.96
C PRO A 10 3.18 -24.99 -49.48
N SER A 11 3.33 -25.73 -48.37
CA SER A 11 2.24 -26.24 -47.56
C SER A 11 1.20 -25.16 -47.36
N GLY A 12 -0.03 -25.40 -47.84
CA GLY A 12 -1.17 -24.66 -47.35
C GLY A 12 -1.25 -24.80 -45.84
N ARG A 13 -1.17 -23.69 -45.13
CA ARG A 13 -1.84 -23.52 -43.83
C ARG A 13 -2.35 -22.10 -43.79
N ILE A 14 -3.67 -22.00 -43.85
CA ILE A 14 -4.52 -20.98 -43.25
C ILE A 14 -3.69 -20.14 -42.26
N GLY A 15 -3.27 -18.96 -42.71
CA GLY A 15 -2.62 -17.94 -41.91
C GLY A 15 -3.62 -17.46 -40.88
N LEU A 16 -3.68 -18.25 -39.82
CA LEU A 16 -4.48 -18.10 -38.62
C LEU A 16 -4.53 -16.63 -38.23
N VAL A 17 -5.76 -16.17 -38.03
CA VAL A 17 -6.19 -14.92 -37.38
C VAL A 17 -5.63 -14.88 -35.95
N CYS A 18 -4.31 -14.76 -35.83
CA CYS A 18 -3.57 -14.87 -34.57
C CYS A 18 -2.50 -13.77 -34.44
N GLY A 19 -2.45 -12.84 -35.40
CA GLY A 19 -1.75 -11.55 -35.23
C GLY A 19 -2.55 -10.54 -34.39
N LEU A 20 -3.87 -10.78 -34.19
CA LEU A 20 -4.77 -9.88 -33.46
C LEU A 20 -5.23 -10.45 -32.10
N ARG A 21 -4.39 -11.26 -31.45
CA ARG A 21 -4.66 -11.75 -30.07
C ARG A 21 -3.43 -11.65 -29.15
N LEU A 22 -2.50 -10.73 -29.42
CA LEU A 22 -1.38 -10.46 -28.50
C LEU A 22 -1.57 -9.23 -27.61
N LEU A 23 -2.60 -8.39 -27.82
CA LEU A 23 -2.84 -7.20 -26.97
C LEU A 23 -3.67 -7.50 -25.70
N VAL A 24 -4.09 -8.75 -25.47
CA VAL A 24 -5.00 -9.09 -24.34
C VAL A 24 -4.26 -9.70 -23.14
N LEU A 25 -2.96 -9.90 -23.20
CA LEU A 25 -2.14 -10.27 -22.02
C LEU A 25 -1.53 -9.03 -21.35
N SER A 26 -2.32 -7.97 -21.21
CA SER A 26 -2.08 -7.05 -20.10
C SER A 26 -2.78 -7.66 -18.89
N PRO A 27 -2.08 -8.35 -17.96
CA PRO A 27 -2.58 -8.37 -16.61
C PRO A 27 -2.43 -6.92 -16.17
N LEU A 28 -3.46 -6.11 -16.45
CA LEU A 28 -3.74 -4.99 -15.58
C LEU A 28 -4.11 -5.67 -14.27
N LEU A 29 -3.08 -6.06 -13.51
CA LEU A 29 -3.18 -6.29 -12.10
C LEU A 29 -3.89 -5.03 -11.64
N THR A 30 -5.18 -5.15 -11.35
CA THR A 30 -5.97 -4.10 -10.72
C THR A 30 -5.49 -4.00 -9.28
N SER A 31 -4.19 -3.81 -9.09
CA SER A 31 -3.62 -3.21 -7.92
C SER A 31 -4.06 -1.76 -8.02
N GLY A 32 -5.22 -1.48 -7.42
CA GLY A 32 -5.77 -0.13 -7.38
C GLY A 32 -4.65 0.84 -7.02
N ARG A 33 -4.59 1.98 -7.73
CA ARG A 33 -3.53 2.97 -7.58
C ARG A 33 -3.28 3.19 -6.09
N PRO A 34 -2.07 2.92 -5.57
CA PRO A 34 -1.83 2.96 -4.14
C PRO A 34 -2.05 4.42 -3.71
N SER A 35 -3.11 4.64 -2.94
CA SER A 35 -3.61 5.97 -2.63
C SER A 35 -2.91 6.51 -1.39
N ASN A 36 -2.57 7.80 -1.43
CA ASN A 36 -2.00 8.51 -0.29
C ASN A 36 -3.05 8.60 0.83
N CYS A 37 -2.58 8.58 2.07
CA CYS A 37 -3.45 8.82 3.21
C CYS A 37 -3.69 10.32 3.41
N SER A 38 -4.85 10.66 3.95
CA SER A 38 -5.11 12.02 4.42
C SER A 38 -4.24 12.35 5.64
N HIS A 39 -4.14 13.64 5.95
CA HIS A 39 -3.52 14.09 7.18
C HIS A 39 -4.16 13.37 8.38
N PRO A 40 -3.38 12.69 9.23
CA PRO A 40 -3.93 11.94 10.35
C PRO A 40 -4.57 12.91 11.34
N LEU A 41 -5.77 12.58 11.81
CA LEU A 41 -6.42 13.33 12.88
C LEU A 41 -5.51 13.31 14.12
N VAL A 42 -5.22 14.49 14.67
CA VAL A 42 -4.41 14.62 15.88
C VAL A 42 -5.28 14.18 17.07
N PRO A 43 -4.84 13.22 17.90
CA PRO A 43 -5.59 12.86 19.10
C PRO A 43 -5.64 14.06 20.04
N GLU A 44 -6.81 14.31 20.63
CA GLU A 44 -6.94 15.25 21.74
C GLU A 44 -6.00 14.83 22.87
N HIS A 45 -5.36 15.80 23.53
CA HIS A 45 -4.32 15.54 24.52
C HIS A 45 -3.13 14.73 24.02
N GLY A 46 -2.75 14.93 22.75
CA GLY A 46 -1.62 14.23 22.17
C GLY A 46 -1.19 14.75 20.81
N GLY A 47 -0.43 13.92 20.11
CA GLY A 47 0.11 14.24 18.80
C GLY A 47 0.70 13.03 18.09
N PHE A 48 1.33 13.28 16.94
CA PHE A 48 2.04 12.26 16.18
C PHE A 48 3.38 12.78 15.64
N ARG A 49 4.30 11.85 15.38
CA ARG A 49 5.58 12.12 14.70
C ARG A 49 5.75 11.19 13.51
N CYS A 50 6.20 11.74 12.39
CA CYS A 50 6.56 10.97 11.21
C CYS A 50 7.93 10.31 11.37
N SER A 51 8.07 9.12 10.79
CA SER A 51 9.37 8.46 10.62
C SER A 51 9.58 8.09 9.14
N PRO A 52 10.61 8.65 8.46
CA PRO A 52 11.52 9.68 8.95
C PRO A 52 10.82 11.04 9.14
N SER A 53 11.39 11.90 9.98
CA SER A 53 10.93 13.28 10.17
C SER A 53 11.72 14.24 9.26
N PRO A 54 11.14 15.34 8.77
CA PRO A 54 9.75 15.80 8.92
C PRO A 54 8.77 15.10 7.96
N CYS A 55 7.47 15.24 8.20
CA CYS A 55 6.45 14.71 7.30
C CYS A 55 6.56 15.39 5.91
N ARG A 56 6.65 14.60 4.85
CA ARG A 56 6.65 15.07 3.44
C ARG A 56 5.42 14.49 2.71
N GLY A 57 4.25 14.71 3.32
CA GLY A 57 3.01 14.04 2.94
C GLY A 57 2.93 12.60 3.47
N PHE A 58 1.92 11.86 3.00
CA PHE A 58 1.60 10.53 3.49
C PHE A 58 1.39 9.53 2.35
N PRO A 59 2.43 9.24 1.54
CA PRO A 59 2.36 8.19 0.54
C PRO A 59 2.06 6.80 1.16
N PRO A 60 1.62 5.84 0.34
CA PRO A 60 1.51 4.45 0.74
C PRO A 60 2.78 3.99 1.47
N LYS A 61 2.59 3.25 2.58
CA LYS A 61 3.65 2.75 3.48
C LYS A 61 4.29 3.81 4.40
N SER A 62 3.85 5.08 4.38
CA SER A 62 4.22 6.06 5.43
C SER A 62 3.92 5.53 6.82
N PHE A 63 4.77 5.92 7.77
CA PHE A 63 4.70 5.46 9.16
C PHE A 63 4.70 6.65 10.11
N ILE A 64 3.75 6.64 11.05
CA ILE A 64 3.62 7.65 12.10
C ILE A 64 3.52 6.97 13.47
N ARG A 65 4.02 7.65 14.49
CA ARG A 65 3.94 7.22 15.89
C ARG A 65 3.21 8.29 16.70
N PHE A 66 2.23 7.88 17.48
CA PHE A 66 1.45 8.74 18.36
C PHE A 66 2.11 8.87 19.73
N PHE A 67 1.82 9.99 20.40
CA PHE A 67 2.19 10.26 21.77
C PHE A 67 1.04 11.01 22.46
N CYS A 68 0.94 10.88 23.78
CA CYS A 68 -0.04 11.58 24.59
C CYS A 68 0.67 12.56 25.53
N GLU A 69 -0.05 13.58 25.97
CA GLU A 69 0.37 14.52 27.00
C GLU A 69 0.50 13.83 28.37
N PRO A 70 1.25 14.41 29.33
CA PRO A 70 1.37 13.85 30.67
C PRO A 70 0.01 13.64 31.36
N GLY A 71 -0.19 12.47 31.96
CA GLY A 71 -1.46 12.08 32.58
C GLY A 71 -2.48 11.48 31.61
N TYR A 72 -2.07 11.18 30.38
CA TYR A 72 -2.83 10.43 29.40
C TYR A 72 -2.00 9.28 28.80
N HIS A 73 -2.66 8.18 28.47
CA HIS A 73 -2.06 7.05 27.76
C HIS A 73 -2.80 6.74 26.45
N ILE A 74 -2.11 6.04 25.56
CA ILE A 74 -2.65 5.64 24.25
C ILE A 74 -3.70 4.54 24.45
N SER A 75 -4.89 4.71 23.88
CA SER A 75 -6.02 3.78 24.03
C SER A 75 -5.80 2.41 23.40
N SER A 76 -4.78 2.27 22.56
CA SER A 76 -4.42 1.04 21.85
C SER A 76 -3.08 0.48 22.31
N LYS A 77 -2.91 -0.84 22.18
CA LYS A 77 -1.64 -1.51 22.44
C LYS A 77 -0.53 -1.07 21.48
N GLU A 78 -0.89 -0.66 20.26
CA GLU A 78 0.06 -0.23 19.23
C GLU A 78 0.00 1.30 19.10
N PRO A 79 1.09 2.04 19.40
CA PRO A 79 1.15 3.49 19.31
C PRO A 79 1.51 3.99 17.91
N ASN A 80 1.43 3.16 16.88
CA ASN A 80 1.81 3.55 15.52
C ASN A 80 0.77 3.18 14.49
N SER A 81 0.81 3.89 13.37
CA SER A 81 -0.05 3.61 12.23
C SER A 81 0.73 3.71 10.93
N LYS A 82 0.35 2.85 9.98
CA LYS A 82 0.92 2.78 8.64
C LYS A 82 -0.13 3.12 7.60
N CYS A 83 0.24 3.92 6.62
CA CYS A 83 -0.62 4.21 5.49
C CYS A 83 -0.77 2.98 4.58
N ARG A 84 -1.99 2.44 4.47
CA ARG A 84 -2.36 1.31 3.62
C ARG A 84 -3.62 1.66 2.82
N HIS A 85 -3.53 1.64 1.50
CA HIS A 85 -4.67 1.90 0.60
C HIS A 85 -5.43 3.20 0.93
N GLY A 86 -4.71 4.29 1.19
CA GLY A 86 -5.30 5.58 1.55
C GLY A 86 -5.88 5.69 2.96
N LYS A 87 -5.72 4.66 3.80
CA LYS A 87 -6.19 4.66 5.20
C LYS A 87 -5.05 4.36 6.18
N TRP A 88 -5.16 4.94 7.35
CA TRP A 88 -4.27 4.67 8.48
C TRP A 88 -4.65 3.33 9.14
N PHE A 89 -3.67 2.43 9.24
CA PHE A 89 -3.85 1.13 9.89
C PHE A 89 -2.69 0.79 10.85
N PRO A 90 -2.96 0.46 12.13
CA PRO A 90 -4.28 0.51 12.79
C PRO A 90 -4.89 1.92 12.79
N PRO A 91 -6.21 2.06 13.04
CA PRO A 91 -6.85 3.37 13.11
C PRO A 91 -6.17 4.24 14.18
N ILE A 92 -6.33 5.54 14.02
CA ILE A 92 -5.73 6.54 14.91
C ILE A 92 -6.29 6.33 16.33
N PRO A 93 -5.43 6.11 17.34
CA PRO A 93 -5.88 5.90 18.71
C PRO A 93 -6.25 7.23 19.39
N ALA A 94 -7.01 7.13 20.47
CA ALA A 94 -7.28 8.25 21.36
C ALA A 94 -6.27 8.27 22.51
N CYS A 95 -6.14 9.43 23.16
CA CYS A 95 -5.46 9.55 24.45
C CYS A 95 -6.51 9.50 25.56
N ILE A 96 -6.33 8.60 26.53
CA ILE A 96 -7.26 8.39 27.66
C ILE A 96 -6.56 8.85 28.93
N LYS A 97 -7.27 9.60 29.77
CA LYS A 97 -6.75 10.11 31.03
C LYS A 97 -6.40 8.95 31.97
N ASP A 98 -5.23 9.04 32.58
CA ASP A 98 -4.81 8.08 33.58
C ASP A 98 -5.72 8.12 34.80
N GLY A 99 -6.15 6.93 35.25
CA GLY A 99 -6.91 6.78 36.47
C GLY A 99 -6.06 7.05 37.72
N PRO A 100 -6.69 7.30 38.88
CA PRO A 100 -5.99 7.57 40.14
C PRO A 100 -5.05 6.44 40.62
N ASN A 101 -5.07 5.27 39.95
CA ASN A 101 -4.31 4.08 40.32
C ASN A 101 -3.27 3.63 39.27
N MET A 102 -3.03 4.43 38.21
CA MET A 102 -1.98 4.12 37.20
C MET A 102 -0.58 4.61 37.62
N ARG A 103 -0.45 5.20 38.82
CA ARG A 103 0.79 5.83 39.33
C ARG A 103 1.60 4.93 40.28
N SER A 104 1.38 3.62 40.26
CA SER A 104 2.11 2.69 41.14
C SER A 104 2.70 1.53 40.35
N SER A 105 3.75 1.83 39.60
CA SER A 105 4.73 0.84 39.16
C SER A 105 6.05 1.58 38.95
N GLU A 106 6.66 1.97 40.07
CA GLU A 106 8.07 2.37 40.16
C GLU A 106 8.73 1.52 41.24
#